data_AF-A0A7J2KUV9-F1
#
_entry.id   AF-A0A7J2KUV9-F1
#
_cell.length_a   1.000
_cell.length_b   1.000
_cell.length_c   1.000
_cell.angle_alpha   90.00
_cell.angle_beta   90.00
_cell.angle_gamma   90.00
#
_symmetry.space_group_name_H-M   'P 1'
#
loop_
_entity.id
_entity.type
_entity.pdbx_description
1 polymer ?
#
loop_
_entity_poly.entity_id
_entity_poly.type
_entity_poly.pdbx_seq_one_letter_code
_entity_poly.pdbx_strand_id
1 'polypeptide(L)'
;MNDAFVIAGGTTQSRTIPDMATQTRRNNRNIQTNRKGHKPSIRRQRYKLQPNDLVRYKEILCKVKGVSSYGKWVRLVTKAGEIINTNVKKVELVKYGKGIQF
;
A
#
# COMPACT_ATOMS: atom_id res chain seq x y z
N MET A 1 -14.00 -9.04 25.14
CA MET A 1 -13.89 -9.78 26.42
C MET A 1 -13.57 -11.21 26.02
N ASN A 2 -12.49 -11.82 26.53
CA ASN A 2 -12.16 -13.22 26.18
C ASN A 2 -12.68 -14.12 27.31
N ASP A 3 -13.35 -15.22 26.96
CA ASP A 3 -14.02 -16.10 27.93
C ASP A 3 -13.10 -16.58 29.06
N ALA A 4 -11.83 -16.84 28.76
CA ALA A 4 -10.86 -17.33 29.75
C ALA A 4 -10.64 -16.39 30.95
N PHE A 5 -10.67 -15.06 30.75
CA PHE A 5 -10.50 -14.10 31.86
C PHE A 5 -11.77 -13.94 32.70
N VAL A 6 -12.94 -14.09 32.07
CA VAL A 6 -14.24 -14.04 32.72
C VAL A 6 -14.45 -15.28 33.60
N ILE A 7 -14.01 -16.45 33.13
CA ILE A 7 -14.10 -17.73 33.86
C ILE A 7 -13.19 -17.74 35.11
N ALA A 8 -12.04 -17.07 35.07
CA ALA A 8 -11.07 -17.06 36.18
C ALA A 8 -11.27 -15.93 37.21
N GLY A 9 -12.33 -15.11 37.09
CA GLY A 9 -12.55 -13.96 37.99
C GLY A 9 -11.50 -12.84 37.86
N GLY A 10 -10.73 -12.83 36.78
CA GLY A 10 -9.61 -11.91 36.55
C GLY A 10 -10.10 -10.53 36.10
N THR A 11 -10.59 -9.71 37.03
CA THR A 11 -11.05 -8.34 36.76
C THR A 11 -10.03 -7.26 37.13
N THR A 12 -8.98 -7.61 37.89
CA THR A 12 -8.01 -6.67 38.49
C THR A 12 -6.69 -6.53 37.73
N GLN A 13 -6.43 -7.38 36.72
CA GLN A 13 -5.15 -7.38 36.01
C GLN A 13 -5.08 -6.25 34.97
N SER A 14 -3.94 -5.56 34.89
CA SER A 14 -3.70 -4.56 33.85
C SER A 14 -3.64 -5.24 32.47
N ARG A 15 -4.40 -4.72 31.50
CA ARG A 15 -4.44 -5.26 30.14
C ARG A 15 -3.23 -4.75 29.35
N THR A 16 -2.71 -5.60 28.47
CA THR A 16 -1.73 -5.16 27.47
C THR A 16 -2.38 -4.16 26.51
N ILE A 17 -1.62 -3.14 26.11
CA ILE A 17 -2.05 -2.18 25.08
C ILE A 17 -2.12 -2.93 23.74
N PRO A 18 -3.29 -3.00 23.08
CA PRO A 18 -3.39 -3.68 21.80
C PRO A 18 -2.69 -2.87 20.71
N ASP A 19 -1.80 -3.52 19.95
CA ASP A 19 -1.24 -2.95 18.72
C ASP A 19 -2.19 -3.19 17.54
N MET A 20 -2.45 -2.14 16.76
CA MET A 20 -3.30 -2.23 15.58
C MET A 20 -2.49 -2.55 14.33
N ALA A 21 -2.66 -3.75 13.80
CA ALA A 21 -2.20 -4.10 12.46
C ALA A 21 -3.37 -4.07 11.48
N THR A 22 -3.15 -3.50 10.29
CA THR A 22 -4.11 -3.56 9.18
C THR A 22 -3.60 -4.50 8.10
N GLN A 23 -4.45 -5.44 7.65
CA GLN A 23 -4.12 -6.32 6.54
C GLN A 23 -4.96 -5.97 5.32
N THR A 24 -4.34 -5.33 4.33
CA THR A 24 -5.02 -5.01 3.06
C THR A 24 -4.52 -5.95 1.97
N ARG A 25 -5.42 -6.76 1.38
CA ARG A 25 -5.05 -7.67 0.27
C ARG A 25 -4.46 -6.88 -0.91
N ARG A 26 -3.36 -7.39 -1.46
CA ARG A 26 -2.82 -6.95 -2.75
C ARG A 26 -3.66 -7.56 -3.87
N ASN A 27 -4.79 -6.93 -4.18
CA ASN A 27 -5.68 -7.43 -5.22
C ASN A 27 -4.97 -7.49 -6.58
N ASN A 28 -4.95 -8.68 -7.19
CA ASN A 28 -4.63 -8.84 -8.61
C ASN A 28 -5.80 -8.34 -9.44
N ARG A 29 -5.51 -7.59 -10.50
CA ARG A 29 -6.53 -6.90 -11.33
C ARG A 29 -7.31 -7.84 -12.26
N ASN A 30 -7.11 -9.16 -12.18
CA ASN A 30 -7.90 -10.14 -12.93
C ASN A 30 -9.37 -10.17 -12.50
N ILE A 31 -9.70 -9.68 -11.30
CA ILE A 31 -11.09 -9.54 -10.82
C ILE A 31 -11.61 -8.15 -11.21
N GLN A 32 -11.66 -7.84 -12.51
CA GLN A 32 -12.14 -6.54 -13.01
C GLN A 32 -13.26 -6.70 -14.04
N THR A 33 -14.23 -5.79 -14.00
CA THR A 33 -15.33 -5.70 -14.97
C THR A 33 -14.79 -5.44 -16.37
N ASN A 34 -15.03 -6.37 -17.30
CA ASN A 34 -14.78 -6.17 -18.73
C ASN A 34 -15.79 -5.13 -19.26
N ARG A 35 -15.29 -3.95 -19.68
CA ARG A 35 -16.14 -2.90 -20.27
C ARG A 35 -16.10 -3.01 -21.80
N LYS A 36 -17.28 -2.99 -22.44
CA LYS A 36 -17.45 -2.89 -23.90
C LYS A 36 -17.84 -1.44 -24.28
N GLY A 37 -17.46 -0.99 -25.49
CA GLY A 37 -17.85 0.31 -26.07
C GLY A 37 -16.84 1.46 -25.89
N HIS A 38 -17.25 2.69 -26.23
CA HIS A 38 -16.44 3.92 -26.17
C HIS A 38 -16.26 4.44 -24.74
N LYS A 39 -15.59 3.65 -23.89
CA LYS A 39 -15.24 4.02 -22.50
C LYS A 39 -13.71 4.05 -22.35
N PRO A 40 -13.16 4.86 -21.44
CA PRO A 40 -11.73 4.89 -21.19
C PRO A 40 -11.16 3.50 -20.94
N SER A 41 -10.02 3.20 -21.59
CA SER A 41 -9.34 1.93 -21.47
C SER A 41 -9.04 1.61 -20.01
N ILE A 42 -9.41 0.41 -19.60
CA ILE A 42 -9.07 -0.13 -18.30
C ILE A 42 -7.61 -0.60 -18.32
N ARG A 43 -6.89 -0.34 -17.23
CA ARG A 43 -5.58 -0.97 -16.99
C ARG A 43 -5.71 -2.49 -16.99
N ARG A 44 -5.10 -3.15 -17.97
CA ARG A 44 -5.13 -4.62 -18.14
C ARG A 44 -4.17 -5.38 -17.24
N GLN A 45 -3.16 -4.71 -16.67
CA GLN A 45 -2.13 -5.32 -15.84
C GLN A 45 -1.92 -4.56 -14.54
N ARG A 46 -1.50 -5.27 -13.50
CA ARG A 46 -1.06 -4.67 -12.24
C ARG A 46 0.36 -4.13 -12.44
N TYR A 47 0.56 -2.83 -12.25
CA TYR A 47 1.91 -2.25 -12.28
C TYR A 47 2.73 -2.68 -11.08
N LYS A 48 4.06 -2.68 -11.27
CA LYS A 48 5.03 -3.11 -10.25
C LYS A 48 4.89 -2.31 -8.95
N LEU A 49 4.79 -0.98 -9.08
CA LEU A 49 4.57 -0.04 -7.98
C LEU A 49 3.10 0.34 -7.85
N GLN A 50 2.64 0.56 -6.64
CA GLN A 50 1.30 1.02 -6.28
C GLN A 50 1.37 2.25 -5.38
N PRO A 51 0.28 3.05 -5.32
CA PRO A 51 0.18 4.13 -4.35
C PRO A 51 0.47 3.64 -2.92
N ASN A 52 1.13 4.49 -2.14
CA ASN A 52 1.62 4.25 -0.77
C ASN A 52 2.79 3.27 -0.65
N ASP A 53 3.30 2.69 -1.74
CA ASP A 53 4.57 1.98 -1.69
C ASP A 53 5.69 2.94 -1.28
N LEU A 54 6.58 2.47 -0.40
CA LEU A 54 7.79 3.16 0.00
C LEU A 54 8.92 2.73 -0.93
N VAL A 55 9.58 3.71 -1.52
CA VAL A 55 10.63 3.50 -2.51
C VAL A 55 11.84 4.37 -2.22
N ARG A 56 13.00 3.94 -2.71
CA ARG A 56 14.25 4.70 -2.67
C ARG A 56 14.51 5.29 -4.05
N TYR A 57 14.74 6.59 -4.10
CA TYR A 57 15.12 7.32 -5.31
C TYR A 57 16.27 8.26 -4.97
N LYS A 58 17.44 8.06 -5.59
CA LYS A 58 18.67 8.84 -5.31
C LYS A 58 18.93 8.94 -3.80
N GLU A 59 18.94 7.79 -3.12
CA GLU A 59 19.16 7.66 -1.65
C GLU A 59 18.06 8.25 -0.75
N ILE A 60 17.09 8.98 -1.31
CA ILE A 60 15.95 9.54 -0.56
C ILE A 60 14.81 8.52 -0.51
N LEU A 61 14.22 8.35 0.67
CA LEU A 61 12.98 7.58 0.86
C LEU A 61 11.77 8.44 0.49
N CYS A 62 11.00 7.95 -0.48
CA CYS A 62 9.80 8.60 -0.99
C CYS A 62 8.60 7.66 -0.94
N LYS A 63 7.40 8.23 -0.81
CA LYS A 63 6.15 7.49 -1.01
C LYS A 63 5.68 7.62 -2.45
N VAL A 64 5.16 6.52 -3.01
CA VAL A 64 4.53 6.55 -4.33
C VAL A 64 3.15 7.19 -4.20
N LYS A 65 2.93 8.31 -4.90
CA LYS A 65 1.61 8.94 -5.04
C LYS A 65 0.79 8.28 -6.13
N GLY A 66 1.44 7.88 -7.23
CA GLY A 66 0.75 7.24 -8.34
C GLY A 66 1.68 6.81 -9.47
N VAL A 67 1.14 6.01 -10.38
CA VAL A 67 1.85 5.47 -11.54
C VAL A 67 1.07 5.82 -12.80
N SER A 68 1.77 6.32 -13.81
CA SER A 68 1.24 6.81 -15.10
C SER A 68 1.93 6.12 -16.28
N SER A 69 1.56 6.51 -17.50
CA SER A 69 2.19 6.08 -18.76
C SER A 69 2.35 4.56 -18.85
N TYR A 70 1.24 3.85 -18.61
CA TYR A 70 1.17 2.38 -18.64
C TYR A 70 2.15 1.65 -17.69
N GLY A 71 2.54 2.27 -16.59
CA GLY A 71 3.46 1.67 -15.63
C GLY A 71 4.92 2.08 -15.80
N LYS A 72 5.23 2.95 -16.78
CA LYS A 72 6.60 3.39 -17.08
C LYS A 72 7.09 4.52 -16.18
N TRP A 73 6.16 5.33 -15.67
CA TRP A 73 6.46 6.53 -14.88
C TRP A 73 5.79 6.48 -13.52
N VAL A 74 6.49 6.97 -12.51
CA VAL A 74 6.02 7.05 -11.13
C VAL A 74 6.13 8.47 -10.61
N ARG A 75 5.08 8.90 -9.91
CA ARG A 75 5.03 10.14 -9.15
C ARG A 75 5.31 9.81 -7.69
N LEU A 76 6.35 10.40 -7.16
CA LEU A 76 6.84 10.24 -5.80
C LEU A 76 6.55 11.51 -4.99
N VAL A 77 6.43 11.33 -3.68
CA VAL A 77 6.30 12.39 -2.70
C VAL A 77 7.36 12.18 -1.62
N THR A 78 8.19 13.20 -1.39
CA THR A 78 9.18 13.19 -0.31
C THR A 78 8.48 13.38 1.04
N LYS A 79 9.21 13.19 2.16
CA LYS A 79 8.65 13.50 3.49
C LYS A 79 8.23 14.97 3.63
N ALA A 80 8.91 15.88 2.93
CA ALA A 80 8.59 17.31 2.90
C ALA A 80 7.39 17.67 2.00
N GLY A 81 6.81 16.70 1.28
CA GLY A 81 5.66 16.93 0.40
C GLY A 81 6.01 17.30 -1.05
N GLU A 82 7.30 17.40 -1.38
CA GLU A 82 7.75 17.71 -2.75
C GLU A 82 7.42 16.58 -3.71
N ILE A 83 7.00 16.95 -4.93
CA ILE A 83 6.58 15.99 -5.95
C ILE A 83 7.71 15.75 -6.94
N ILE A 84 8.07 14.48 -7.12
CA ILE A 84 9.11 14.06 -8.07
C ILE A 84 8.51 13.08 -9.07
N ASN A 85 8.60 13.38 -10.37
CA ASN A 85 8.21 12.44 -11.42
C ASN A 85 9.48 11.78 -12.00
N THR A 86 9.51 10.46 -12.03
CA THR A 86 10.68 9.71 -12.53
C THR A 86 10.25 8.42 -13.21
N ASN A 87 11.17 7.81 -13.96
CA ASN A 87 10.95 6.52 -14.56
C ASN A 87 11.00 5.42 -13.49
N VAL A 88 10.11 4.44 -13.56
CA VAL A 88 10.05 3.32 -12.61
C VAL A 88 11.36 2.54 -12.52
N LYS A 89 12.16 2.50 -13.60
CA LYS A 89 13.47 1.83 -13.62
C LYS A 89 14.51 2.47 -12.70
N LYS A 90 14.36 3.76 -12.38
CA LYS A 90 15.30 4.52 -11.53
C LYS A 90 14.96 4.44 -10.04
N VAL A 91 13.98 3.63 -9.68
CA VAL A 91 13.37 3.60 -8.35
C VAL A 91 13.42 2.18 -7.82
N GLU A 92 13.89 2.04 -6.59
CA GLU A 92 13.97 0.76 -5.89
C GLU A 92 12.84 0.64 -4.87
N LEU A 93 12.20 -0.53 -4.80
CA LEU A 93 11.14 -0.77 -3.82
C LEU A 93 11.73 -1.12 -2.46
N VAL A 94 11.28 -0.45 -1.42
CA VAL A 94 11.72 -0.68 -0.03
C VAL A 94 10.64 -1.43 0.74
N LYS A 95 9.39 -0.92 0.72
CA LYS A 95 8.26 -1.52 1.42
C LYS A 95 6.99 -1.34 0.60
N TYR A 96 6.20 -2.39 0.50
CA TYR A 96 4.89 -2.27 -0.12
C TYR A 96 3.91 -1.53 0.80
N GLY A 97 3.09 -0.65 0.23
CA GLY A 97 2.05 0.10 0.91
C GLY A 97 0.76 -0.68 1.14
N LYS A 98 0.75 -1.98 0.80
CA LYS A 98 -0.36 -2.92 1.04
C LYS A 98 0.19 -4.25 1.52
N GLY A 99 -0.65 -5.05 2.16
CA GLY A 99 -0.28 -6.27 2.87
C GLY A 99 -0.54 -6.07 4.35
N ILE A 100 0.26 -6.72 5.19
CA ILE A 100 0.28 -6.45 6.63
C ILE A 100 0.98 -5.11 6.85
N GLN A 101 0.31 -4.19 7.52
CA GLN A 101 0.81 -2.89 7.91
C GLN A 101 0.67 -2.79 9.42
N PHE A 102 1.76 -2.40 10.05
CA PHE A 102 1.85 -2.02 11.46
C PHE A 102 1.99 -0.49 11.47
#